data_AF-A0A920S826-F1
#
_entry.id   AF-A0A920S826-F1
#
_cell.length_a   1.000
_cell.length_b   1.000
_cell.length_c   1.000
_cell.angle_alpha   90.00
_cell.angle_beta   90.00
_cell.angle_gamma   90.00
#
_symmetry.space_group_name_H-M   'P 1'
#
loop_
_entity.id
_entity.type
_entity.pdbx_description
1 polymer ?
#
loop_
_entity_poly.entity_id
_entity_poly.type
_entity_poly.pdbx_seq_one_letter_code
_entity_poly.pdbx_strand_id
1 'polypeptide(L)'
;MEQAAWYGPERFLKEFHGQKTFALGRDRPQADDRYRRVLYQHVPNWYTISISGYHTRESGSDAIQELGFTIAQGMAYVESALERGLPVDSFAPRLSFFFGCHNDIFEEVAKYRAARRMWARIMKDRYKASKPESMRLRFHTQTLGSTLMRQDPQNNIARGTLQALAAVLGGTQSLHVSGYDEAFDIPSEEAMRMSLATQLILSHESGVTNTVDPLAGSYFIESMTNNMEEAAWEYINKIENHGSRPVPDEDRNAWRYRYRLH
;
A
#
# COMPACT_ATOMS: atom_id res chain seq x y z
N MET A 1 -2.49 -27.07 27.31
CA MET A 1 -3.70 -26.29 27.01
C MET A 1 -3.32 -24.98 26.30
N GLU A 2 -2.53 -25.04 25.22
CA GLU A 2 -1.90 -23.84 24.62
C GLU A 2 -1.80 -23.94 23.08
N GLN A 3 -2.87 -24.42 22.44
CA GLN A 3 -2.92 -24.59 20.96
C GLN A 3 -4.14 -23.94 20.31
N ALA A 4 -5.09 -23.41 21.07
CA ALA A 4 -6.41 -22.98 20.55
C ALA A 4 -6.50 -21.49 20.15
N ALA A 5 -5.50 -20.65 20.45
CA ALA A 5 -5.58 -19.20 20.21
C ALA A 5 -5.16 -18.76 18.79
N TRP A 6 -4.76 -19.70 17.93
CA TRP A 6 -3.99 -19.42 16.71
C TRP A 6 -4.72 -19.67 15.39
N TYR A 7 -6.06 -19.74 15.39
CA TYR A 7 -6.84 -20.01 14.19
C TYR A 7 -7.82 -18.86 13.92
N GLY A 8 -7.49 -17.97 12.98
CA GLY A 8 -8.41 -16.95 12.47
C GLY A 8 -8.28 -16.72 10.97
N PRO A 9 -9.31 -16.16 10.30
CA PRO A 9 -9.27 -15.88 8.87
C PRO A 9 -8.42 -14.65 8.53
N GLU A 10 -7.37 -14.82 7.73
CA GLU A 10 -6.78 -13.72 6.96
C GLU A 10 -7.47 -13.64 5.62
N ARG A 11 -7.90 -12.45 5.23
CA ARG A 11 -8.64 -12.21 3.99
C ARG A 11 -7.78 -11.30 3.12
N PHE A 12 -7.46 -11.70 1.89
CA PHE A 12 -6.72 -10.82 0.95
C PHE A 12 -7.68 -9.73 0.45
N LEU A 13 -7.82 -8.65 1.24
CA LEU A 13 -8.85 -7.64 1.02
C LEU A 13 -8.78 -7.01 -0.38
N LYS A 14 -7.57 -6.76 -0.89
CA LYS A 14 -7.37 -6.21 -2.25
C LYS A 14 -7.96 -7.07 -3.36
N GLU A 15 -8.01 -8.40 -3.18
CA GLU A 15 -8.56 -9.32 -4.19
C GLU A 15 -10.05 -9.10 -4.38
N PHE A 16 -10.77 -8.69 -3.33
CA PHE A 16 -12.19 -8.43 -3.46
C PHE A 16 -12.50 -7.06 -4.04
N HIS A 17 -11.58 -6.09 -3.95
CA HIS A 17 -11.83 -4.69 -4.32
C HIS A 17 -11.20 -4.31 -5.67
N GLY A 18 -9.94 -4.69 -5.91
CA GLY A 18 -9.20 -4.36 -7.13
C GLY A 18 -8.91 -5.57 -8.00
N GLN A 19 -8.10 -6.52 -7.51
CA GLN A 19 -7.43 -7.52 -8.35
C GLN A 19 -8.31 -8.72 -8.79
N LYS A 20 -9.39 -9.04 -8.05
CA LYS A 20 -10.39 -10.07 -8.40
C LYS A 20 -9.88 -11.50 -8.58
N THR A 21 -8.76 -11.89 -7.96
CA THR A 21 -8.21 -13.26 -8.05
C THR A 21 -8.51 -14.14 -6.82
N PHE A 22 -9.65 -13.94 -6.17
CA PHE A 22 -10.03 -14.73 -4.98
C PHE A 22 -10.51 -16.15 -5.36
N ALA A 23 -9.99 -17.17 -4.67
CA ALA A 23 -10.40 -18.57 -4.85
C ALA A 23 -11.41 -19.05 -3.80
N LEU A 24 -11.36 -18.48 -2.59
CA LEU A 24 -12.25 -18.81 -1.48
C LEU A 24 -13.20 -17.63 -1.21
N GLY A 25 -14.45 -17.96 -0.85
CA GLY A 25 -15.45 -16.97 -0.46
C GLY A 25 -14.98 -16.09 0.71
N ARG A 26 -15.54 -14.89 0.82
CA ARG A 26 -15.17 -13.85 1.81
C ARG A 26 -15.15 -14.36 3.26
N ASP A 27 -15.95 -15.38 3.57
CA ASP A 27 -16.14 -15.91 4.91
C ASP A 27 -15.10 -16.98 5.30
N ARG A 28 -14.21 -17.38 4.38
CA ARG A 28 -13.15 -18.39 4.64
C ARG A 28 -11.76 -17.75 4.78
N PRO A 29 -10.89 -18.29 5.67
CA PRO A 29 -9.47 -17.93 5.70
C PRO A 29 -8.83 -18.13 4.33
N GLN A 30 -8.16 -17.10 3.81
CA GLN A 30 -7.40 -17.18 2.56
C GLN A 30 -5.90 -17.40 2.79
N ALA A 31 -5.38 -17.05 3.96
CA ALA A 31 -4.07 -17.49 4.42
C ALA A 31 -4.22 -18.18 5.79
N ASP A 32 -3.51 -19.30 5.94
CA ASP A 32 -3.46 -20.11 7.16
C ASP A 32 -2.40 -19.53 8.12
N ASP A 33 -2.75 -19.32 9.38
CA ASP A 33 -1.84 -18.85 10.43
C ASP A 33 -0.59 -19.76 10.58
N ARG A 34 -0.69 -21.04 10.22
CA ARG A 34 0.46 -21.97 10.14
C ARG A 34 1.55 -21.49 9.18
N TYR A 35 1.16 -20.88 8.06
CA TYR A 35 2.10 -20.35 7.07
C TYR A 35 2.93 -19.21 7.67
N ARG A 36 2.30 -18.25 8.36
CA ARG A 36 3.01 -17.13 8.99
C ARG A 36 3.93 -17.57 10.11
N ARG A 37 3.52 -18.54 10.93
CA ARG A 37 4.39 -19.10 11.97
C ARG A 37 5.67 -19.69 11.37
N VAL A 38 5.54 -20.48 10.29
CA VAL A 38 6.70 -21.01 9.57
C VAL A 38 7.56 -19.87 9.02
N LEU A 39 6.95 -18.83 8.44
CA LEU A 39 7.69 -17.69 7.92
C LEU A 39 8.47 -16.95 9.01
N TYR A 40 7.83 -16.62 10.14
CA TYR A 40 8.49 -15.89 11.22
C TYR A 40 9.60 -16.70 11.90
N GLN A 41 9.46 -18.03 11.97
CA GLN A 41 10.46 -18.90 12.61
C GLN A 41 11.63 -19.26 11.70
N HIS A 42 11.38 -19.49 10.41
CA HIS A 42 12.39 -20.03 9.49
C HIS A 42 12.91 -19.02 8.46
N VAL A 43 12.15 -17.99 8.13
CA VAL A 43 12.56 -16.92 7.19
C VAL A 43 12.28 -15.54 7.78
N PRO A 44 12.93 -15.18 8.90
CA PRO A 44 12.61 -13.99 9.69
C PRO A 44 12.82 -12.66 8.93
N ASN A 45 13.50 -12.69 7.77
CA ASN A 45 13.70 -11.52 6.90
C ASN A 45 12.65 -11.39 5.79
N TRP A 46 11.72 -12.32 5.67
CA TRP A 46 10.65 -12.27 4.68
C TRP A 46 9.58 -11.25 5.05
N TYR A 47 9.07 -10.55 4.04
CA TYR A 47 7.95 -9.62 4.18
C TYR A 47 6.66 -10.39 3.93
N THR A 48 5.88 -10.62 4.99
CA THR A 48 4.78 -11.59 4.96
C THR A 48 3.55 -11.11 4.22
N ILE A 49 3.40 -9.79 4.05
CA ILE A 49 2.30 -9.17 3.32
C ILE A 49 2.74 -7.83 2.74
N SER A 50 2.29 -7.58 1.50
CA SER A 50 2.33 -6.27 0.86
C SER A 50 0.90 -5.72 0.78
N ILE A 51 0.60 -4.72 1.60
CA ILE A 51 -0.71 -4.07 1.68
C ILE A 51 -0.83 -3.10 0.51
N SER A 52 -1.65 -3.46 -0.49
CA SER A 52 -1.61 -2.80 -1.79
C SER A 52 -2.78 -1.84 -2.02
N GLY A 53 -2.44 -0.61 -2.39
CA GLY A 53 -3.30 0.40 -3.00
C GLY A 53 -3.20 0.45 -4.53
N TYR A 54 -2.10 -0.03 -5.12
CA TYR A 54 -1.88 -0.03 -6.57
C TYR A 54 -3.10 -0.51 -7.37
N HIS A 55 -3.63 -1.68 -7.02
CA HIS A 55 -4.78 -2.27 -7.72
C HIS A 55 -6.07 -1.45 -7.57
N THR A 56 -6.24 -0.79 -6.42
CA THR A 56 -7.37 0.10 -6.17
C THR A 56 -7.27 1.35 -7.05
N ARG A 57 -6.05 1.90 -7.18
CA ARG A 57 -5.75 3.03 -8.06
C ARG A 57 -5.92 2.68 -9.53
N GLU A 58 -5.41 1.52 -9.98
CA GLU A 58 -5.64 0.99 -11.34
C GLU A 58 -7.14 0.78 -11.65
N SER A 59 -7.95 0.49 -10.63
CA SER A 59 -9.40 0.32 -10.78
C SER A 59 -10.18 1.64 -10.81
N GLY A 60 -9.49 2.78 -10.82
CA GLY A 60 -10.07 4.12 -10.99
C GLY A 60 -10.26 4.93 -9.71
N SER A 61 -9.65 4.54 -8.59
CA SER A 61 -9.70 5.38 -7.38
C SER A 61 -8.87 6.66 -7.55
N ASP A 62 -9.26 7.74 -6.87
CA ASP A 62 -8.38 8.89 -6.71
C ASP A 62 -7.22 8.60 -5.70
N ALA A 63 -6.28 9.54 -5.55
CA ALA A 63 -5.12 9.36 -4.65
C ALA A 63 -5.53 9.33 -3.16
N ILE A 64 -6.57 10.08 -2.80
CA ILE A 64 -7.11 10.14 -1.44
C ILE A 64 -7.76 8.81 -1.07
N GLN A 65 -8.56 8.25 -1.98
CA GLN A 65 -9.20 6.95 -1.85
C GLN A 65 -8.17 5.83 -1.78
N GLU A 66 -7.17 5.83 -2.67
CA GLU A 66 -6.07 4.86 -2.61
C GLU A 66 -5.40 4.90 -1.23
N LEU A 67 -5.06 6.09 -0.74
CA LEU A 67 -4.41 6.27 0.55
C LEU A 67 -5.30 5.77 1.70
N GLY A 68 -6.53 6.29 1.81
CA GLY A 68 -7.46 5.96 2.88
C GLY A 68 -7.79 4.47 2.93
N PHE A 69 -8.12 3.87 1.78
CA PHE A 69 -8.47 2.44 1.71
C PHE A 69 -7.26 1.54 1.98
N THR A 70 -6.05 1.92 1.57
CA THR A 70 -4.85 1.12 1.83
C THR A 70 -4.47 1.15 3.30
N ILE A 71 -4.52 2.34 3.94
CA ILE A 71 -4.27 2.47 5.38
C ILE A 71 -5.33 1.70 6.19
N ALA A 72 -6.61 1.81 5.82
CA ALA A 72 -7.70 1.06 6.46
C ALA A 72 -7.52 -0.47 6.33
N GLN A 73 -7.06 -0.96 5.17
CA GLN A 73 -6.69 -2.36 5.00
C GLN A 73 -5.53 -2.76 5.92
N GLY A 74 -4.49 -1.92 6.02
CA GLY A 74 -3.37 -2.14 6.94
C GLY A 74 -3.81 -2.24 8.40
N MET A 75 -4.69 -1.33 8.84
CA MET A 75 -5.32 -1.36 10.15
C MET A 75 -6.08 -2.67 10.39
N ALA A 76 -6.87 -3.13 9.41
CA ALA A 76 -7.59 -4.39 9.50
C ALA A 76 -6.65 -5.60 9.64
N TYR A 77 -5.51 -5.62 8.95
CA TYR A 77 -4.51 -6.69 9.12
C TYR A 77 -3.85 -6.67 10.50
N VAL A 78 -3.53 -5.48 11.02
CA VAL A 78 -2.99 -5.32 12.38
C VAL A 78 -3.99 -5.78 13.43
N GLU A 79 -5.25 -5.34 13.34
CA GLU A 79 -6.32 -5.74 14.26
C GLU A 79 -6.56 -7.24 14.24
N SER A 80 -6.58 -7.84 13.05
CA SER A 80 -6.69 -9.29 12.87
C SER A 80 -5.55 -10.04 13.57
N ALA A 81 -4.30 -9.57 13.44
CA ALA A 81 -3.17 -10.18 14.15
C ALA A 81 -3.25 -10.00 15.68
N LEU A 82 -3.68 -8.82 16.16
CA LEU A 82 -3.90 -8.55 17.59
C LEU A 82 -5.01 -9.42 18.18
N GLU A 83 -6.10 -9.64 17.45
CA GLU A 83 -7.21 -10.54 17.85
C GLU A 83 -6.73 -11.98 18.07
N ARG A 84 -5.61 -12.39 17.45
CA ARG A 84 -4.95 -13.69 17.64
C ARG A 84 -3.89 -13.68 18.75
N GLY A 85 -3.74 -12.57 19.47
CA GLY A 85 -2.77 -12.43 20.56
C GLY A 85 -1.32 -12.20 20.09
N LEU A 86 -1.07 -11.89 18.81
CA LEU A 86 0.26 -11.53 18.35
C LEU A 86 0.62 -10.11 18.83
N PRO A 87 1.73 -9.91 19.58
CA PRO A 87 2.17 -8.57 19.94
C PRO A 87 2.47 -7.75 18.68
N VAL A 88 2.04 -6.49 18.61
CA VAL A 88 2.21 -5.62 17.42
C VAL A 88 3.66 -5.59 16.91
N ASP A 89 4.61 -5.49 17.83
CA ASP A 89 6.05 -5.40 17.55
C ASP A 89 6.71 -6.73 17.13
N SER A 90 5.94 -7.83 17.11
CA SER A 90 6.41 -9.13 16.62
C SER A 90 6.24 -9.27 15.10
N PHE A 91 5.29 -8.56 14.49
CA PHE A 91 4.96 -8.70 13.07
C PHE A 91 5.00 -7.38 12.28
N ALA A 92 4.68 -6.24 12.91
CA ALA A 92 4.62 -4.95 12.22
C ALA A 92 5.91 -4.56 11.47
N PRO A 93 7.14 -4.85 12.00
CA PRO A 93 8.38 -4.60 11.27
C PRO A 93 8.55 -5.42 9.97
N ARG A 94 7.61 -6.30 9.63
CA ARG A 94 7.59 -7.10 8.39
C ARG A 94 6.41 -6.79 7.48
N LEU A 95 5.60 -5.79 7.83
CA LEU A 95 4.60 -5.24 6.92
C LEU A 95 5.29 -4.36 5.86
N SER A 96 4.86 -4.49 4.62
CA SER A 96 5.15 -3.55 3.54
C SER A 96 3.86 -3.11 2.86
N PHE A 97 3.98 -2.02 2.10
CA PHE A 97 2.90 -1.44 1.32
C PHE A 97 3.23 -1.44 -0.16
N PHE A 98 2.23 -1.27 -1.00
CA PHE A 98 2.41 -1.17 -2.44
C PHE A 98 1.43 -0.16 -3.04
N PHE A 99 1.95 0.97 -3.52
CA PHE A 99 1.14 2.04 -4.10
C PHE A 99 1.38 2.18 -5.61
N GLY A 100 0.39 2.71 -6.31
CA GLY A 100 0.55 3.17 -7.68
C GLY A 100 1.05 4.60 -7.74
N CYS A 101 1.71 4.97 -8.84
CA CYS A 101 2.12 6.34 -9.10
C CYS A 101 1.44 6.86 -10.38
N HIS A 102 0.54 7.82 -10.24
CA HIS A 102 -0.13 8.49 -11.35
C HIS A 102 0.69 9.69 -11.88
N ASN A 103 0.19 10.34 -12.93
CA ASN A 103 0.87 11.42 -13.64
C ASN A 103 1.12 12.71 -12.83
N ASP A 104 0.35 12.97 -11.78
CA ASP A 104 0.52 14.19 -10.98
C ASP A 104 1.64 14.00 -9.95
N ILE A 105 2.81 14.56 -10.25
CA ILE A 105 4.01 14.42 -9.42
C ILE A 105 3.76 14.89 -7.99
N PHE A 106 3.10 16.03 -7.81
CA PHE A 106 2.98 16.65 -6.50
C PHE A 106 1.93 15.95 -5.64
N GLU A 107 0.80 15.56 -6.25
CA GLU A 107 -0.23 14.75 -5.59
C GLU A 107 0.37 13.43 -5.08
N GLU A 108 1.14 12.74 -5.92
CA GLU A 108 1.73 11.45 -5.59
C GLU A 108 2.80 11.58 -4.50
N VAL A 109 3.67 12.60 -4.57
CA VAL A 109 4.63 12.87 -3.48
C VAL A 109 3.92 13.17 -2.17
N ALA A 110 2.89 14.02 -2.19
CA ALA A 110 2.09 14.34 -1.01
C ALA A 110 1.42 13.09 -0.42
N LYS A 111 0.86 12.21 -1.27
CA LYS A 111 0.27 10.92 -0.88
C LYS A 111 1.26 10.04 -0.11
N TYR A 112 2.49 9.87 -0.62
CA TYR A 112 3.49 9.03 0.03
C TYR A 112 3.96 9.60 1.37
N ARG A 113 4.13 10.93 1.45
CA ARG A 113 4.48 11.62 2.70
C ARG A 113 3.37 11.49 3.74
N ALA A 114 2.12 11.71 3.34
CA ALA A 114 0.94 11.54 4.19
C ALA A 114 0.81 10.09 4.70
N ALA A 115 0.98 9.10 3.82
CA ALA A 115 0.92 7.68 4.19
C ALA A 115 1.87 7.33 5.33
N ARG A 116 3.14 7.76 5.25
CA ARG A 116 4.13 7.51 6.32
C ARG A 116 3.73 8.16 7.63
N ARG A 117 3.26 9.41 7.60
CA ARG A 117 2.87 10.16 8.80
C ARG A 117 1.63 9.55 9.46
N MET A 118 0.62 9.21 8.68
CA MET A 118 -0.59 8.53 9.14
C MET A 118 -0.27 7.19 9.77
N TRP A 119 0.50 6.34 9.07
CA TRP A 119 0.84 5.00 9.56
C TRP A 119 1.63 5.05 10.87
N ALA A 120 2.62 5.93 10.96
CA ALA A 120 3.40 6.09 12.19
C ALA A 120 2.53 6.50 13.38
N ARG A 121 1.61 7.46 13.20
CA ARG A 121 0.65 7.89 14.22
C ARG A 121 -0.29 6.76 14.62
N ILE A 122 -0.88 6.05 13.66
CA ILE A 122 -1.77 4.91 13.92
C ILE A 122 -1.06 3.83 14.74
N MET A 123 0.12 3.40 14.31
CA MET A 123 0.87 2.34 14.98
C MET A 123 1.28 2.73 16.40
N LYS A 124 1.70 3.99 16.60
CA LYS A 124 2.09 4.52 17.91
C LYS A 124 0.90 4.74 18.84
N ASP A 125 -0.10 5.48 18.38
CA ASP A 125 -1.14 6.03 19.25
C ASP A 125 -2.30 5.05 19.44
N ARG A 126 -2.69 4.32 18.39
CA ARG A 126 -3.80 3.36 18.45
C ARG A 126 -3.33 1.97 18.88
N TYR A 127 -2.29 1.44 18.24
CA TYR A 127 -1.82 0.07 18.48
C TYR A 127 -0.67 -0.03 19.49
N LYS A 128 -0.21 1.10 20.04
CA LYS A 128 0.81 1.18 21.11
C LYS A 128 2.10 0.45 20.76
N ALA A 129 2.49 0.47 19.48
CA ALA A 129 3.78 -0.06 19.05
C ALA A 129 4.92 0.68 19.78
N SER A 130 5.89 -0.08 20.29
CA SER A 130 7.04 0.47 21.02
C SER A 130 8.28 0.58 20.16
N LYS A 131 8.40 -0.28 19.15
CA LYS A 131 9.55 -0.30 18.24
C LYS A 131 9.39 0.75 17.13
N PRO A 132 10.40 1.61 16.89
CA PRO A 132 10.39 2.53 15.76
C PRO A 132 10.14 1.82 14.42
N GLU A 133 10.62 0.58 14.30
CA GLU A 133 10.47 -0.24 13.09
C GLU A 133 9.03 -0.62 12.78
N SER A 134 8.20 -0.77 13.80
CA SER A 134 6.77 -1.04 13.67
C SER A 134 5.99 0.18 13.16
N MET A 135 6.55 1.39 13.34
CA MET A 135 5.94 2.64 12.89
C MET A 135 6.37 3.03 11.47
N ARG A 136 7.42 2.39 10.93
CA ARG A 136 7.95 2.70 9.58
C ARG A 136 7.08 2.06 8.50
N LEU A 137 6.42 2.91 7.71
CA LEU A 137 5.80 2.47 6.46
C LEU A 137 6.88 2.35 5.38
N ARG A 138 7.11 1.12 4.90
CA ARG A 138 7.95 0.84 3.73
C ARG A 138 7.07 0.43 2.57
N PHE A 139 7.34 0.95 1.38
CA PHE A 139 6.49 0.69 0.23
C PHE A 139 7.27 0.43 -1.05
N HIS A 140 6.69 -0.44 -1.86
CA HIS A 140 6.97 -0.54 -3.28
C HIS A 140 6.08 0.45 -4.04
N THR A 141 6.57 0.96 -5.17
CA THR A 141 5.81 1.78 -6.09
C THR A 141 5.86 1.19 -7.49
N GLN A 142 4.72 1.18 -8.18
CA GLN A 142 4.67 0.90 -9.61
C GLN A 142 4.01 2.08 -10.33
N THR A 143 4.62 2.51 -11.44
CA THR A 143 4.01 3.46 -12.39
C THR A 143 2.73 2.85 -12.98
N LEU A 144 1.66 3.62 -13.12
CA LEU A 144 0.35 3.04 -13.44
C LEU A 144 0.19 2.68 -14.92
N GLY A 145 -0.18 1.42 -15.19
CA GLY A 145 -0.49 0.91 -16.52
C GLY A 145 -1.71 1.59 -17.13
N SER A 146 -2.73 1.93 -16.32
CA SER A 146 -3.91 2.70 -16.74
C SER A 146 -3.61 4.09 -17.31
N THR A 147 -2.40 4.63 -17.09
CA THR A 147 -2.00 5.93 -17.65
C THR A 147 -1.33 5.82 -19.02
N LEU A 148 -1.02 4.61 -19.47
CA LEU A 148 -0.27 4.35 -20.68
C LEU A 148 -1.21 4.33 -21.88
N MET A 149 -0.74 4.92 -22.98
CA MET A 149 -1.49 5.00 -24.22
C MET A 149 -0.99 3.97 -25.22
N ARG A 150 -1.92 3.32 -25.91
CA ARG A 150 -1.60 2.44 -27.05
C ARG A 150 -1.13 3.25 -28.26
N GLN A 151 -1.70 4.42 -28.47
CA GLN A 151 -1.30 5.36 -29.51
C GLN A 151 0.02 6.03 -29.13
N ASP A 152 0.95 6.08 -30.07
CA ASP A 152 2.28 6.68 -29.91
C ASP A 152 2.97 6.27 -28.59
N PRO A 153 3.23 4.97 -28.40
CA PRO A 153 3.62 4.41 -27.09
C PRO A 153 4.97 4.92 -26.59
N GLN A 154 5.81 5.48 -27.45
CA GLN A 154 7.04 6.16 -27.03
C GLN A 154 6.77 7.33 -26.08
N ASN A 155 5.59 7.97 -26.15
CA ASN A 155 5.17 8.99 -25.18
C ASN A 155 5.05 8.43 -23.75
N ASN A 156 4.84 7.12 -23.60
CA ASN A 156 4.80 6.46 -22.30
C ASN A 156 6.16 6.45 -21.61
N ILE A 157 7.27 6.60 -22.34
CA ILE A 157 8.60 6.77 -21.74
C ILE A 157 8.62 8.05 -20.91
N ALA A 158 8.12 9.17 -21.47
CA ALA A 158 8.05 10.43 -20.74
C ALA A 158 7.10 10.34 -19.53
N ARG A 159 5.93 9.70 -19.69
CA ARG A 159 5.00 9.45 -18.57
C ARG A 159 5.65 8.65 -17.46
N GLY A 160 6.27 7.52 -17.80
CA GLY A 160 6.99 6.64 -16.88
C GLY A 160 8.11 7.38 -16.14
N THR A 161 8.86 8.25 -16.82
CA THR A 161 9.92 9.07 -16.20
C THR A 161 9.36 10.04 -15.15
N LEU A 162 8.25 10.73 -15.44
CA LEU A 162 7.63 11.66 -14.48
C LEU A 162 7.09 10.91 -13.25
N GLN A 163 6.45 9.77 -13.47
CA GLN A 163 5.93 8.91 -12.39
C GLN A 163 7.07 8.31 -11.55
N ALA A 164 8.15 7.85 -12.20
CA ALA A 164 9.34 7.36 -11.52
C ALA A 164 9.99 8.46 -10.65
N LEU A 165 10.11 9.68 -11.18
CA LEU A 165 10.62 10.82 -10.43
C LEU A 165 9.74 11.14 -9.22
N ALA A 166 8.42 11.13 -9.38
CA ALA A 166 7.47 11.32 -8.27
C ALA A 166 7.62 10.25 -7.18
N ALA A 167 7.77 8.98 -7.56
CA ALA A 167 8.01 7.88 -6.62
C ALA A 167 9.33 8.05 -5.84
N VAL A 168 10.40 8.47 -6.52
CA VAL A 168 11.71 8.73 -5.91
C VAL A 168 11.67 9.93 -4.96
N LEU A 169 11.11 11.06 -5.39
CA LEU A 169 10.90 12.25 -4.55
C LEU A 169 9.99 11.94 -3.35
N GLY A 170 9.03 11.04 -3.56
CA GLY A 170 8.14 10.51 -2.53
C GLY A 170 8.81 9.57 -1.54
N GLY A 171 10.05 9.13 -1.77
CA GLY A 171 10.83 8.28 -0.88
C GLY A 171 10.42 6.81 -0.90
N THR A 172 10.16 6.24 -2.08
CA THR A 172 9.89 4.81 -2.26
C THR A 172 11.11 3.93 -1.92
N GLN A 173 10.88 2.69 -1.47
CA GLN A 173 11.94 1.72 -1.14
C GLN A 173 12.29 0.80 -2.32
N SER A 174 11.36 0.63 -3.26
CA SER A 174 11.57 -0.14 -4.49
C SER A 174 10.61 0.36 -5.55
N LEU A 175 11.03 0.34 -6.81
CA LEU A 175 10.28 0.95 -7.91
C LEU A 175 10.18 -0.02 -9.09
N HIS A 176 9.00 -0.07 -9.70
CA HIS A 176 8.76 -0.68 -10.99
C HIS A 176 8.27 0.41 -11.96
N VAL A 177 9.04 0.65 -13.02
CA VAL A 177 8.61 1.48 -14.14
C VAL A 177 8.04 0.56 -15.22
N SER A 178 6.83 0.85 -15.66
CA SER A 178 6.10 0.08 -16.67
C SER A 178 6.77 0.16 -18.02
N GLY A 179 6.59 -0.89 -18.82
CA GLY A 179 7.06 -0.91 -20.20
C GLY A 179 6.30 0.13 -21.02
N TYR A 180 6.99 0.84 -21.93
CA TYR A 180 6.31 1.81 -22.78
C TYR A 180 5.24 1.16 -23.69
N ASP A 181 5.36 -0.15 -23.93
CA ASP A 181 4.47 -1.00 -24.72
C ASP A 181 3.45 -1.81 -23.90
N GLU A 182 3.35 -1.60 -22.58
CA GLU A 182 2.49 -2.38 -21.67
C GLU A 182 0.98 -2.19 -21.97
N ALA A 183 0.60 -1.13 -22.69
CA ALA A 183 -0.76 -0.94 -23.20
C ALA A 183 -1.14 -1.91 -24.34
N PHE A 184 -0.18 -2.66 -24.90
CA PHE A 184 -0.41 -3.65 -25.95
C PHE A 184 -0.49 -5.08 -25.43
N ASP A 185 0.54 -5.48 -24.68
CA ASP A 185 0.78 -6.84 -24.21
C ASP A 185 1.77 -6.79 -23.03
N ILE A 186 2.17 -7.96 -22.52
CA ILE A 186 3.32 -8.05 -21.61
C ILE A 186 4.56 -7.37 -22.24
N PRO A 187 5.36 -6.63 -21.44
CA PRO A 187 6.41 -5.80 -22.00
C PRO A 187 7.50 -6.57 -22.75
N SER A 188 7.99 -6.00 -23.85
CA SER A 188 9.16 -6.52 -24.55
C SER A 188 10.46 -6.32 -23.75
N GLU A 189 11.50 -7.07 -24.09
CA GLU A 189 12.84 -6.89 -23.51
C GLU A 189 13.38 -5.46 -23.73
N GLU A 190 13.08 -4.87 -24.89
CA GLU A 190 13.46 -3.49 -25.19
C GLU A 190 12.74 -2.48 -24.29
N ALA A 191 11.43 -2.65 -24.07
CA ALA A 191 10.68 -1.80 -23.17
C ALA A 191 11.13 -1.92 -21.72
N MET A 192 11.46 -3.14 -21.26
CA MET A 192 12.00 -3.37 -19.92
C MET A 192 13.41 -2.79 -19.76
N ARG A 193 14.26 -2.89 -20.79
CA ARG A 193 15.57 -2.23 -20.82
C ARG A 193 15.44 -0.71 -20.71
N MET A 194 14.46 -0.10 -21.37
CA MET A 194 14.18 1.33 -21.24
C MET A 194 13.67 1.68 -19.84
N SER A 195 12.76 0.90 -19.28
CA SER A 195 12.27 1.06 -17.89
C SER A 195 13.42 1.02 -16.87
N LEU A 196 14.34 0.07 -17.00
CA LEU A 196 15.52 -0.01 -16.15
C LEU A 196 16.44 1.20 -16.33
N ALA A 197 16.68 1.62 -17.59
CA ALA A 197 17.50 2.79 -17.88
C ALA A 197 16.93 4.06 -17.23
N THR A 198 15.60 4.27 -17.26
CA THR A 198 14.94 5.39 -16.56
C THR A 198 15.28 5.41 -15.07
N GLN A 199 15.22 4.26 -14.40
CA GLN A 199 15.55 4.17 -12.97
C GLN A 199 17.04 4.44 -12.70
N LEU A 200 17.94 3.93 -13.56
CA LEU A 200 19.39 4.15 -13.44
C LEU A 200 19.77 5.62 -13.64
N ILE A 201 19.20 6.29 -14.65
CA ILE A 201 19.41 7.72 -14.91
C ILE A 201 18.95 8.55 -13.71
N LEU A 202 17.77 8.25 -13.16
CA LEU A 202 17.30 8.91 -11.94
C LEU A 202 18.27 8.68 -10.78
N SER A 203 18.73 7.44 -10.57
CA SER A 203 19.59 7.08 -9.43
C SER A 203 21.03 7.59 -9.55
N HIS A 204 21.58 7.74 -10.76
CA HIS A 204 23.02 7.98 -10.95
C HIS A 204 23.35 9.31 -11.64
N GLU A 205 22.41 9.91 -12.38
CA GLU A 205 22.70 11.10 -13.19
C GLU A 205 21.89 12.33 -12.74
N SER A 206 20.65 12.14 -12.29
CA SER A 206 19.73 13.27 -12.02
C SER A 206 20.08 14.10 -10.78
N GLY A 207 20.86 13.55 -9.85
CA GLY A 207 21.16 14.17 -8.55
C GLY A 207 20.00 14.14 -7.53
N VAL A 208 18.83 13.58 -7.88
CA VAL A 208 17.66 13.50 -6.98
C VAL A 208 17.94 12.73 -5.70
N THR A 209 18.93 11.84 -5.71
CA THR A 209 19.35 11.03 -4.55
C THR A 209 20.32 11.74 -3.62
N ASN A 210 20.80 12.94 -3.95
CA ASN A 210 21.84 13.64 -3.19
C ASN A 210 21.31 14.25 -1.88
N THR A 211 19.99 14.44 -1.76
CA THR A 211 19.35 15.05 -0.58
C THR A 211 18.11 14.26 -0.20
N VAL A 212 17.92 14.00 1.10
CA VAL A 212 16.72 13.34 1.64
C VAL A 212 15.55 14.32 1.67
N ASP A 213 14.39 13.90 1.15
CA ASP A 213 13.15 14.70 1.06
C ASP A 213 13.40 16.13 0.54
N PRO A 214 13.90 16.31 -0.69
CA PRO A 214 14.29 17.62 -1.20
C PRO A 214 13.11 18.59 -1.37
N LEU A 215 11.86 18.12 -1.26
CA LEU A 215 10.66 18.94 -1.28
C LEU A 215 10.22 19.41 0.11
N ALA A 216 10.91 18.98 1.18
CA ALA A 216 10.61 19.38 2.55
C ALA A 216 10.65 20.91 2.70
N GLY A 217 9.66 21.46 3.40
CA GLY A 217 9.53 22.90 3.62
C GLY A 217 8.92 23.68 2.45
N SER A 218 8.65 23.04 1.31
CA SER A 218 7.83 23.66 0.25
C SER A 218 6.42 23.92 0.76
N TYR A 219 6.00 25.18 0.83
CA TYR A 219 4.67 25.56 1.32
C TYR A 219 3.55 24.80 0.61
N PHE A 220 3.70 24.61 -0.71
CA PHE A 220 2.73 23.89 -1.53
C PHE A 220 2.66 22.40 -1.17
N ILE A 221 3.80 21.71 -1.09
CA ILE A 221 3.84 20.28 -0.80
C ILE A 221 3.45 19.99 0.64
N GLU A 222 3.85 20.81 1.61
CA GLU A 222 3.44 20.64 3.00
C GLU A 222 1.94 20.83 3.18
N SER A 223 1.35 21.86 2.56
CA SER A 223 -0.09 22.10 2.57
C SER A 223 -0.85 20.94 1.91
N MET A 224 -0.42 20.52 0.71
CA MET A 224 -1.03 19.39 0.01
C MET A 224 -0.94 18.08 0.80
N THR A 225 0.20 17.82 1.44
CA THR A 225 0.38 16.63 2.30
C THR A 225 -0.59 16.64 3.49
N ASN A 226 -0.86 17.81 4.09
CA ASN A 226 -1.83 17.95 5.16
C ASN A 226 -3.26 17.70 4.68
N ASN A 227 -3.66 18.31 3.56
CA ASN A 227 -5.00 18.15 2.99
C ASN A 227 -5.26 16.69 2.56
N MET A 228 -4.24 16.04 1.98
CA MET A 228 -4.28 14.63 1.59
C MET A 228 -4.51 13.72 2.80
N GLU A 229 -3.80 13.97 3.92
CA GLU A 229 -3.99 13.22 5.17
C GLU A 229 -5.39 13.44 5.76
N GLU A 230 -5.86 14.69 5.82
CA GLU A 230 -7.19 15.02 6.36
C GLU A 230 -8.30 14.33 5.55
N ALA A 231 -8.25 14.43 4.22
CA ALA A 231 -9.23 13.81 3.35
C ALA A 231 -9.18 12.28 3.43
N ALA A 232 -8.00 11.67 3.56
CA ALA A 232 -7.87 10.22 3.74
C ALA A 232 -8.47 9.76 5.09
N TRP A 233 -8.31 10.56 6.15
CA TRP A 233 -8.96 10.30 7.44
C TRP A 233 -10.48 10.34 7.36
N GLU A 234 -11.08 11.21 6.54
CA GLU A 234 -12.54 11.20 6.34
C GLU A 234 -13.05 9.85 5.83
N TYR A 235 -12.35 9.24 4.87
CA TYR A 235 -12.69 7.90 4.37
C TYR A 235 -12.49 6.83 5.44
N ILE A 236 -11.37 6.86 6.18
CA ILE A 236 -11.14 5.91 7.28
C ILE A 236 -12.24 6.02 8.34
N ASN A 237 -12.62 7.24 8.74
CA ASN A 237 -13.66 7.46 9.74
C ASN A 237 -15.03 6.97 9.25
N LYS A 238 -15.39 7.21 7.98
CA LYS A 238 -16.61 6.66 7.37
C LYS A 238 -16.60 5.12 7.46
N ILE A 239 -15.50 4.50 7.06
CA ILE A 239 -15.29 3.04 7.12
C ILE A 239 -15.49 2.48 8.53
N GLU A 240 -14.93 3.13 9.55
CA GLU A 240 -15.07 2.70 10.94
C GLU A 240 -16.49 2.89 11.48
N ASN A 241 -17.14 3.99 11.15
CA ASN A 241 -18.53 4.25 11.53
C ASN A 241 -19.49 3.21 10.94
N HIS A 242 -19.27 2.81 9.68
CA HIS A 242 -20.04 1.75 9.05
C HIS A 242 -19.80 0.37 9.68
N GLY A 243 -18.57 0.07 10.10
CA GLY A 243 -18.23 -1.19 10.81
C GLY A 243 -18.74 -1.31 12.25
N SER A 244 -19.29 -0.23 12.82
CA SER A 244 -19.70 -0.14 14.23
C SER A 244 -21.20 -0.43 14.49
N ARG A 245 -22.01 -0.69 13.45
CA ARG A 245 -23.44 -1.01 13.63
C ARG A 245 -23.63 -2.41 14.24
N PRO A 246 -24.49 -2.58 15.26
CA PRO A 246 -24.75 -3.87 15.88
C PRO A 246 -25.49 -4.81 14.92
N VAL A 247 -25.06 -6.07 14.88
CA VAL A 247 -25.62 -7.15 14.05
C VAL A 247 -25.83 -8.37 14.96
N PRO A 248 -26.88 -9.20 14.74
CA PRO A 248 -27.15 -10.40 15.55
C PRO A 248 -25.95 -11.34 15.69
N ASP A 249 -25.84 -11.96 16.87
CA ASP A 249 -24.61 -12.57 17.41
C ASP A 249 -24.02 -13.76 16.62
N GLU A 250 -24.78 -14.40 15.73
CA GLU A 250 -24.30 -15.55 14.95
C GLU A 250 -23.28 -15.15 13.86
N ASP A 251 -23.13 -13.85 13.62
CA ASP A 251 -22.43 -13.31 12.45
C ASP A 251 -21.39 -12.22 12.84
N ARG A 252 -21.16 -12.02 14.15
CA ARG A 252 -20.39 -10.91 14.74
C ARG A 252 -18.94 -10.79 14.22
N ASN A 253 -18.28 -11.93 13.97
CA ASN A 253 -16.90 -11.97 13.47
C ASN A 253 -16.81 -11.79 11.94
N ALA A 254 -17.88 -12.08 11.20
CA ALA A 254 -17.96 -11.84 9.76
C ALA A 254 -18.36 -10.40 9.43
N TRP A 255 -19.13 -9.74 10.31
CA TRP A 255 -19.71 -8.41 10.06
C TRP A 255 -18.79 -7.21 10.27
N ARG A 256 -17.88 -7.22 11.26
CA ARG A 256 -16.89 -6.14 11.45
C ARG A 256 -16.03 -5.87 10.20
N TYR A 257 -15.90 -6.87 9.33
CA TYR A 257 -15.06 -6.84 8.13
C TYR A 257 -15.86 -6.84 6.81
N ARG A 258 -17.19 -7.04 6.83
CA ARG A 258 -18.05 -7.07 5.62
C ARG A 258 -18.33 -5.67 5.04
N TYR A 259 -18.29 -4.63 5.87
CA TYR A 259 -18.71 -3.27 5.50
C TYR A 259 -17.64 -2.19 5.66
N ARG A 260 -16.38 -2.56 5.95
CA ARG A 260 -15.30 -1.57 5.98
C ARG A 260 -14.93 -1.00 4.59
N LEU A 261 -15.54 -1.47 3.50
CA LEU A 261 -15.22 -1.02 2.12
C LEU A 261 -16.45 -1.11 1.19
N HIS A 262 -17.60 -0.56 1.62
CA HIS A 262 -18.71 -0.20 0.73
C HIS A 262 -18.88 1.32 0.71
#